data_AF-A0A950LAX1-F1
#
_entry.id   AF-A0A950LAX1-F1
#
_cell.length_a   1.000
_cell.length_b   1.000
_cell.length_c   1.000
_cell.angle_alpha   90.00
_cell.angle_beta   90.00
_cell.angle_gamma   90.00
#
_symmetry.space_group_name_H-M   'P 1'
#
loop_
_entity.id
_entity.type
_entity.pdbx_description
1 polymer ?
#
loop_
_entity_poly.entity_id
_entity_poly.type
_entity_poly.pdbx_seq_one_letter_code
_entity_poly.pdbx_strand_id
1 'polypeptide(L)'
;MSHPEEDHVRETGVAGPPRYSRRLSDKILIAFHHACDQADFEVAEQLLHVLEMMLTRRPLTPDGTRRRNMESLVAAHERLWHLRHPNVDGL
;
A
#
# COMPACT_ATOMS: atom_id res chain seq x y z
N MET A 1 12.44 -48.30 37.51
CA MET A 1 11.30 -47.37 37.45
C MET A 1 11.63 -46.30 38.48
N SER A 2 11.99 -45.06 38.13
CA SER A 2 11.18 -44.13 37.33
C SER A 2 12.06 -43.11 36.57
N HIS A 3 11.57 -42.69 35.41
CA HIS A 3 12.18 -41.74 34.46
C HIS A 3 12.06 -40.29 34.96
N PRO A 4 13.02 -39.39 34.66
CA PRO A 4 12.79 -37.96 34.78
C PRO A 4 11.89 -37.49 33.62
N GLU A 5 10.83 -36.76 33.94
CA GLU A 5 9.86 -36.23 32.99
C GLU A 5 10.49 -35.10 32.16
N GLU A 6 10.68 -35.38 30.87
CA GLU A 6 10.79 -34.37 29.82
C GLU A 6 9.42 -33.70 29.67
N ASP A 7 9.27 -32.46 30.13
CA ASP A 7 8.18 -31.61 29.64
C ASP A 7 8.70 -30.77 28.47
N HIS A 8 8.38 -31.30 27.30
CA HIS A 8 8.67 -30.75 26.00
C HIS A 8 7.83 -29.50 25.76
N VAL A 9 8.53 -28.38 25.53
CA VAL A 9 8.21 -27.31 24.57
C VAL A 9 6.86 -27.48 23.85
N ARG A 10 5.89 -26.61 24.13
CA ARG A 10 5.09 -25.85 23.12
C ARG A 10 3.88 -25.18 23.75
N GLU A 11 3.97 -23.86 23.84
CA GLU A 11 2.91 -23.05 23.21
C GLU A 11 3.53 -21.77 22.68
N THR A 12 4.31 -21.92 21.62
CA THR A 12 4.43 -20.86 20.62
C THR A 12 3.03 -20.56 20.14
N GLY A 13 2.44 -19.47 20.65
CA GLY A 13 1.25 -18.88 20.04
C GLY A 13 1.55 -18.70 18.57
N VAL A 14 0.96 -19.55 17.74
CA VAL A 14 1.02 -19.43 16.29
C VAL A 14 0.26 -18.15 15.99
N ALA A 15 1.00 -17.04 15.95
CA ALA A 15 0.56 -15.83 15.30
C ALA A 15 0.28 -16.25 13.85
N GLY A 16 -0.99 -16.56 13.57
CA GLY A 16 -1.43 -16.86 12.22
C GLY A 16 -0.95 -15.76 11.27
N PRO A 17 -0.63 -16.10 10.01
CA PRO A 17 -0.07 -15.15 9.07
C PRO A 17 -0.92 -13.88 9.07
N PRO A 18 -0.30 -12.68 9.13
CA PRO A 18 -1.01 -11.44 9.33
C PRO A 18 -2.12 -11.37 8.30
N ARG A 19 -3.37 -11.40 8.78
CA ARG A 19 -4.56 -11.26 7.95
C ARG A 19 -4.41 -9.92 7.25
N TYR A 20 -4.00 -9.96 5.98
CA TYR A 20 -3.76 -8.80 5.15
C TYR A 20 -5.13 -8.19 4.83
N SER A 21 -5.79 -7.60 5.83
CA SER A 21 -6.85 -6.65 5.56
C SER A 21 -6.20 -5.61 4.65
N ARG A 22 -6.71 -5.41 3.43
CA ARG A 22 -6.19 -4.41 2.49
C ARG A 22 -5.85 -3.15 3.26
N ARG A 23 -4.58 -2.74 3.20
CA ARG A 23 -4.10 -1.54 3.89
C ARG A 23 -4.90 -0.35 3.40
N LEU A 24 -5.01 0.69 4.22
CA LEU A 24 -5.72 1.90 3.80
C LEU A 24 -5.12 2.47 2.49
N SER A 25 -3.80 2.39 2.31
CA SER A 25 -3.11 2.73 1.05
C SER A 25 -3.61 1.91 -0.14
N ASP A 26 -3.82 0.59 0.03
CA ASP A 26 -4.35 -0.26 -1.05
C ASP A 26 -5.78 0.14 -1.42
N LYS A 27 -6.60 0.46 -0.41
CA LYS A 27 -7.98 0.93 -0.63
C LYS A 27 -8.00 2.27 -1.38
N ILE A 28 -7.11 3.19 -1.05
CA ILE A 28 -6.98 4.48 -1.73
C ILE A 28 -6.53 4.28 -3.18
N LEU A 29 -5.55 3.42 -3.45
CA LEU A 29 -5.11 3.13 -4.82
C LEU A 29 -6.21 2.52 -5.68
N ILE A 30 -7.02 1.62 -5.12
CA ILE A 30 -8.18 1.06 -5.82
C ILE A 30 -9.21 2.14 -6.15
N ALA A 31 -9.54 3.00 -5.17
CA ALA A 31 -10.47 4.11 -5.38
C ALA A 31 -9.93 5.11 -6.42
N PHE A 32 -8.62 5.37 -6.41
CA PHE A 32 -7.95 6.23 -7.38
C PHE A 32 -8.09 5.68 -8.79
N HIS A 33 -7.80 4.39 -9.01
CA HIS A 33 -7.95 3.76 -10.32
C HIS A 33 -9.40 3.80 -10.79
N HIS A 34 -10.35 3.54 -9.90
CA HIS A 34 -11.77 3.64 -10.21
C HIS A 34 -12.19 5.07 -10.60
N ALA A 35 -11.70 6.10 -9.91
CA ALA A 35 -11.93 7.49 -10.28
C ALA A 35 -11.33 7.83 -11.66
N CYS A 36 -10.12 7.33 -11.95
CA CYS A 36 -9.52 7.44 -13.29
C CYS A 36 -10.37 6.80 -14.38
N ASP A 37 -10.91 5.61 -14.14
CA ASP A 37 -11.75 4.88 -15.12
C ASP A 37 -13.08 5.60 -15.37
N GLN A 38 -13.53 6.42 -14.43
CA GLN A 38 -14.71 7.30 -14.56
C GLN A 38 -14.39 8.70 -15.11
N ALA A 39 -13.12 8.99 -15.41
CA ALA A 39 -12.61 10.33 -15.74
C ALA A 39 -12.90 11.40 -14.66
N ASP A 40 -13.13 10.99 -13.41
CA ASP A 40 -13.29 11.89 -12.27
C ASP A 40 -11.91 12.27 -11.71
N PHE A 41 -11.25 13.20 -12.40
CA PHE A 41 -9.86 13.56 -12.12
C PHE A 41 -9.69 14.41 -10.85
N GLU A 42 -10.73 15.09 -10.39
CA GLU A 42 -10.69 15.85 -9.14
C GLU A 42 -10.65 14.90 -7.95
N VAL A 43 -11.53 13.90 -7.94
CA VAL A 43 -11.53 12.85 -6.91
C VAL A 43 -10.22 12.06 -6.94
N ALA A 44 -9.71 11.71 -8.13
CA ALA A 44 -8.42 11.02 -8.27
C ALA A 44 -7.26 11.81 -7.65
N GLU A 45 -7.20 13.11 -7.87
CA GLU A 45 -6.16 14.00 -7.31
C GLU A 45 -6.25 14.10 -5.79
N GLN A 46 -7.46 14.24 -5.24
CA GLN A 46 -7.65 14.27 -3.78
C GLN A 46 -7.23 12.95 -3.13
N LEU A 47 -7.52 11.80 -3.77
CA LEU A 47 -7.09 10.49 -3.28
C LEU A 47 -5.56 10.34 -3.29
N LEU A 48 -4.88 10.83 -4.33
CA LEU A 48 -3.41 10.85 -4.36
C LEU A 48 -2.83 11.74 -3.25
N HIS A 49 -3.41 12.91 -3.03
CA HIS A 49 -2.96 13.80 -1.96
C HIS A 49 -3.09 13.13 -0.57
N VAL A 50 -4.19 12.41 -0.33
CA VAL A 50 -4.36 11.63 0.91
C VAL A 50 -3.30 10.53 1.02
N LEU A 51 -3.02 9.80 -0.05
CA LEU A 51 -1.99 8.76 -0.06
C LEU A 51 -0.60 9.36 0.22
N GLU A 52 -0.24 10.46 -0.43
CA GLU A 52 1.00 11.18 -0.21
C GLU A 52 1.14 11.63 1.24
N MET A 53 0.11 12.25 1.81
CA MET A 53 0.09 12.65 3.23
C MET A 53 0.34 11.46 4.15
N MET A 54 -0.26 10.30 3.87
CA MET A 54 -0.05 9.10 4.69
C MET A 54 1.39 8.57 4.62
N LEU A 55 2.00 8.63 3.43
CA LEU A 55 3.35 8.09 3.19
C LEU A 55 4.47 9.03 3.64
N THR A 56 4.20 10.34 3.72
CA THR A 56 5.19 11.36 4.10
C THR A 56 5.13 11.75 5.57
N ARG A 57 3.95 11.68 6.23
CA ARG A 57 3.79 12.06 7.64
C ARG A 57 4.43 11.10 8.65
N ARG A 58 4.68 9.85 8.28
CA ARG A 58 5.19 8.84 9.24
C ARG A 58 6.65 8.50 8.93
N PRO A 59 7.58 8.65 9.89
CA PRO A 59 8.86 7.97 9.83
C PRO A 59 8.60 6.48 10.02
N LEU A 60 8.21 5.82 8.93
CA LEU A 60 8.28 4.37 8.82
C LEU A 60 9.77 4.04 8.84
N THR A 61 10.16 3.11 9.72
CA THR A 61 11.49 2.50 9.71
C THR A 61 11.91 2.25 8.25
N PRO A 62 13.14 2.63 7.86
CA PRO A 62 13.60 2.42 6.49
C PRO A 62 13.59 0.92 6.21
N ASP A 63 12.56 0.49 5.48
CA ASP A 63 12.33 -0.89 5.12
C ASP A 63 11.80 -0.94 3.67
N GLY A 64 11.98 -2.07 3.00
CA GLY A 64 11.60 -2.29 1.60
C GLY A 64 10.13 -1.92 1.30
N THR A 65 9.27 -2.00 2.31
CA THR A 65 7.88 -1.55 2.25
C THR A 65 7.74 -0.06 1.88
N ARG A 66 8.60 0.83 2.40
CA ARG A 66 8.54 2.27 2.12
C ARG A 66 8.88 2.56 0.65
N ARG A 67 9.93 1.92 0.15
CA ARG A 67 10.35 2.07 -1.25
C ARG A 67 9.23 1.66 -2.20
N ARG A 68 8.65 0.47 -1.99
CA ARG A 68 7.54 -0.04 -2.81
C ARG A 68 6.32 0.88 -2.76
N ASN A 69 5.99 1.43 -1.59
CA ASN A 69 4.88 2.36 -1.45
C ASN A 69 5.13 3.68 -2.20
N MET A 70 6.37 4.18 -2.18
CA MET A 70 6.76 5.40 -2.90
C MET A 70 6.73 5.17 -4.41
N GLU A 71 7.24 4.04 -4.89
CA GLU A 71 7.16 3.64 -6.30
C GLU A 71 5.69 3.54 -6.76
N SER A 72 4.81 3.02 -5.91
CA SER A 72 3.37 2.95 -6.19
C SER A 72 2.72 4.34 -6.26
N LEU A 73 3.14 5.28 -5.40
CA LEU A 73 2.66 6.67 -5.43
C LEU A 73 3.11 7.38 -6.72
N VAL A 74 4.37 7.23 -7.10
CA VAL A 74 4.93 7.83 -8.33
C VAL A 74 4.19 7.31 -9.56
N ALA A 75 4.04 5.99 -9.70
CA ALA A 75 3.31 5.39 -10.82
C ALA A 75 1.84 5.87 -10.91
N ALA A 76 1.21 6.14 -9.76
CA ALA A 76 -0.15 6.67 -9.73
C ALA A 76 -0.21 8.15 -10.18
N HIS A 77 0.77 8.98 -9.79
CA HIS A 77 0.91 10.34 -10.32
C HIS A 77 1.13 10.36 -11.83
N GLU A 78 2.03 9.52 -12.33
CA GLU A 78 2.30 9.39 -13.77
C GLU A 78 1.03 9.00 -14.53
N ARG A 79 0.26 8.02 -14.03
CA ARG A 79 -1.01 7.65 -14.65
C ARG A 79 -1.97 8.84 -14.73
N LEU A 80 -2.16 9.59 -13.65
CA LEU A 80 -3.07 10.74 -13.66
C LEU A 80 -2.59 11.82 -14.63
N TRP A 81 -1.27 12.03 -14.71
CA TRP A 81 -0.67 12.98 -15.64
C TRP A 81 -1.00 12.63 -17.09
N HIS A 82 -0.75 11.39 -17.53
CA HIS A 82 -1.03 10.95 -18.90
C HIS A 82 -2.53 11.06 -19.24
N LEU A 83 -3.41 10.72 -18.29
CA LEU A 83 -4.86 10.84 -18.48
C LEU A 83 -5.33 12.30 -18.67
N ARG A 84 -4.68 13.26 -17.99
CA ARG A 84 -4.96 14.70 -18.14
C ARG A 84 -4.30 15.31 -19.37
N HIS A 85 -3.25 14.67 -19.90
CA HIS A 85 -2.42 15.19 -20.98
C HIS A 85 -2.22 14.17 -22.12
N PRO A 86 -3.30 13.72 -22.78
CA PRO A 86 -3.24 12.63 -23.77
C PRO A 86 -2.40 12.93 -25.02
N ASN A 87 -2.00 14.18 -25.23
CA ASN A 87 -1.23 14.63 -26.41
C ASN A 87 0.27 14.81 -26.16
N VAL A 88 0.76 14.56 -24.94
CA VAL A 88 2.15 14.88 -24.57
C VAL A 88 3.09 13.68 -24.82
N ASP A 89 2.55 12.48 -25.02
CA ASP A 89 3.32 11.26 -25.31
C ASP A 89 3.59 11.03 -26.83
N GLY A 90 3.17 11.94 -27.70
CA GLY A 90 3.13 11.74 -29.15
C GLY A 90 3.97 12.69 -30.02
N LEU A 91 4.90 13.46 -29.44
CA LEU A 91 5.75 14.43 -30.16
C LEU A 91 7.24 14.07 -30.09
#